data_AF-A0A239DH12-F1
#
_entry.id   AF-A0A239DH12-F1
#
_cell.length_a   1.000
_cell.length_b   1.000
_cell.length_c   1.000
_cell.angle_alpha   90.00
_cell.angle_beta   90.00
_cell.angle_gamma   90.00
#
_symmetry.space_group_name_H-M   'P 1'
#
loop_
_entity.id
_entity.type
_entity.pdbx_description
1 polymer ?
#
loop_
_entity_poly.entity_id
_entity_poly.type
_entity_poly.pdbx_seq_one_letter_code
_entity_poly.pdbx_strand_id
1 'polypeptide(L)' 'MSLGTLHTVRGIIERRPGYRFFIAVHEGGEWELEPSRRLTRYLDCSVTVEGVRTGFNRLEVVRIKQDGEDWPPSQSWTR' A
#
# COMPACT_ATOMS: atom_id res chain seq x y z
N MET A 1 0.04 -17.58 1.75
CA MET A 1 -0.54 -16.88 0.58
C MET A 1 0.50 -16.88 -0.53
N SER A 2 0.09 -16.97 -1.78
CA SER A 2 0.97 -17.06 -2.97
C SER A 2 1.49 -15.69 -3.41
N LEU A 3 2.69 -15.68 -4.01
CA LEU A 3 3.18 -14.52 -4.75
C LEU A 3 2.31 -14.28 -6.01
N GLY A 4 2.27 -13.04 -6.49
CA GLY A 4 1.50 -12.65 -7.69
C GLY A 4 -0.01 -12.56 -7.48
N THR A 5 -0.48 -12.73 -6.24
CA THR A 5 -1.91 -12.63 -5.90
C THR A 5 -2.26 -11.20 -5.48
N LEU A 6 -3.47 -10.76 -5.83
CA LEU A 6 -4.03 -9.48 -5.39
C LEU A 6 -4.44 -9.58 -3.91
N HIS A 7 -4.08 -8.57 -3.13
CA HIS A 7 -4.39 -8.44 -1.72
C HIS A 7 -4.98 -7.07 -1.43
N THR A 8 -5.96 -7.05 -0.53
CA THR A 8 -6.47 -5.83 0.06
C THR A 8 -6.03 -5.78 1.52
N VAL A 9 -5.41 -4.68 1.90
CA VAL A 9 -4.85 -4.45 3.24
C VAL A 9 -5.32 -3.11 3.78
N ARG A 10 -5.51 -3.00 5.08
CA ARG A 10 -5.89 -1.75 5.76
C ARG A 10 -4.81 -1.31 6.72
N GLY A 11 -4.53 -0.02 6.83
CA GLY A 11 -3.48 0.44 7.73
C GLY A 11 -3.19 1.91 7.64
N ILE A 12 -2.04 2.29 8.20
CA ILE A 12 -1.56 3.68 8.23
C ILE A 12 -0.25 3.72 7.44
N ILE A 13 -0.08 4.69 6.55
CA ILE A 13 1.17 4.84 5.81
C ILE A 13 2.19 5.60 6.69
N GLU A 14 3.26 4.93 7.14
CA GLU A 14 4.21 5.51 8.10
C GLU A 14 5.65 5.77 7.61
N ARG A 15 6.06 7.02 7.85
CA ARG A 15 7.40 7.65 7.96
C ARG A 15 8.70 6.95 8.42
N ARG A 16 9.12 5.72 8.08
CA ARG A 16 10.40 5.18 8.65
C ARG A 16 11.69 5.92 8.21
N PRO A 17 12.55 6.39 9.14
CA PRO A 17 13.87 6.97 8.83
C PRO A 17 14.80 5.95 8.18
N GLY A 18 15.61 6.38 7.20
CA GLY A 18 16.60 5.51 6.52
C GLY A 18 16.02 4.58 5.44
N TYR A 19 14.69 4.41 5.38
CA TYR A 19 14.02 3.63 4.34
C TYR A 19 13.50 4.54 3.22
N ARG A 20 13.52 4.01 1.99
CA ARG A 20 12.71 4.59 0.90
C ARG A 20 11.26 4.12 1.14
N PHE A 21 10.46 4.96 1.83
CA PHE A 21 8.98 4.96 1.88
C PHE A 21 8.21 3.68 2.35
N PHE A 22 7.99 3.61 3.67
CA PHE A 22 6.74 3.47 4.47
C PHE A 22 5.88 2.19 4.53
N ILE A 23 5.64 1.79 5.79
CA ILE A 23 5.06 0.52 6.27
C ILE A 23 4.06 0.83 7.40
N ALA A 24 2.78 0.49 7.24
CA ALA A 24 1.99 -0.29 8.20
C ALA A 24 0.65 -0.75 7.60
N VAL A 25 0.31 -2.00 7.90
CA VAL A 25 -1.03 -2.60 7.76
C VAL A 25 -1.40 -3.09 9.15
N HIS A 26 -2.61 -2.77 9.60
CA HIS A 26 -3.26 -3.45 10.70
C HIS A 26 -4.11 -4.59 10.12
N GLU A 27 -4.15 -5.71 10.85
CA GLU A 27 -4.59 -7.05 10.42
C GLU A 27 -3.49 -7.89 9.75
N GLY A 28 -2.62 -8.47 10.59
CA GLY A 28 -1.77 -9.61 10.20
C GLY A 28 -0.29 -9.31 9.93
N GLY A 29 0.15 -8.04 10.00
CA GLY A 29 1.57 -7.68 10.01
C GLY A 29 1.94 -6.49 9.12
N GLU A 30 3.24 -6.21 9.05
CA GLU A 30 3.82 -5.09 8.31
C GLU A 30 3.96 -5.38 6.81
N TRP A 31 3.66 -4.40 5.95
CA TRP A 31 3.90 -4.47 4.51
C TRP A 31 4.79 -3.32 4.03
N GLU A 32 5.80 -3.68 3.25
CA GLU A 32 6.65 -2.79 2.47
C GLU A 32 5.98 -2.44 1.14
N LEU A 33 5.87 -1.15 0.88
CA LEU A 33 5.36 -0.63 -0.39
C LEU A 33 6.51 -0.09 -1.24
N GLU A 34 6.35 -0.09 -2.55
CA GLU A 34 7.31 0.60 -3.41
C GLU A 34 7.22 2.14 -3.26
N PRO A 35 8.37 2.83 -3.21
CA PRO A 35 8.42 4.28 -3.20
C PRO A 35 7.65 4.92 -4.36
N SER A 36 6.63 5.71 -4.02
CA SER A 36 5.91 6.52 -4.99
C SER A 36 5.60 7.90 -4.42
N ARG A 37 5.77 8.94 -5.25
CA ARG A 37 5.37 10.32 -4.90
C ARG A 37 3.87 10.46 -4.61
N ARG A 38 3.05 9.47 -5.00
CA ARG A 38 1.62 9.47 -4.71
C ARG A 38 1.32 9.03 -3.28
N LEU A 39 2.15 8.16 -2.69
CA LEU A 39 1.98 7.65 -1.33
C LEU A 39 2.20 8.74 -0.26
N THR A 40 2.97 9.78 -0.57
CA THR A 40 3.20 10.88 0.38
C THR A 40 1.93 11.65 0.73
N ARG A 41 0.87 11.57 -0.09
CA ARG A 41 -0.44 12.18 0.19
C ARG A 41 -1.24 11.43 1.25
N TYR A 42 -0.85 10.19 1.54
CA TYR A 42 -1.55 9.30 2.45
C TYR A 42 -0.74 9.06 3.74
N LEU A 43 0.36 9.81 3.93
CA LEU A 43 1.14 9.76 5.15
C LEU A 43 0.27 10.04 6.37
N ASP A 44 0.43 9.23 7.40
CA ASP A 44 -0.29 9.33 8.68
C ASP A 44 -1.83 9.24 8.54
N CYS A 45 -2.32 8.76 7.39
CA CYS A 45 -3.75 8.55 7.12
C CYS A 45 -4.11 7.06 7.22
N SER A 46 -5.31 6.76 7.72
CA SER A 46 -5.90 5.43 7.61
C SER A 46 -6.32 5.19 6.15
N VAL A 47 -5.85 4.09 5.57
CA VAL A 47 -6.04 3.76 4.17
C VAL A 47 -6.45 2.30 3.98
N THR A 48 -7.15 2.06 2.89
CA THR A 48 -7.27 0.74 2.29
C THR A 48 -6.40 0.71 1.02
N VAL A 49 -5.49 -0.25 0.95
CA VAL A 49 -4.58 -0.48 -0.18
C VAL A 49 -4.94 -1.79 -0.85
N GLU A 50 -5.05 -1.77 -2.16
CA GLU A 50 -5.09 -2.98 -2.99
C GLU A 50 -3.77 -3.09 -3.75
N GLY A 51 -3.15 -4.26 -3.72
CA GLY A 51 -1.85 -4.47 -4.37
C GLY A 51 -1.52 -5.93 -4.59
N VAL A 52 -0.47 -6.18 -5.37
CA VAL A 52 0.01 -7.53 -5.70
C VAL A 52 1.16 -7.89 -4.76
N ARG A 53 1.09 -9.07 -4.12
CA ARG A 53 2.19 -9.54 -3.28
C ARG A 53 3.37 -9.98 -4.14
N THR A 54 4.48 -9.25 -4.06
CA THR A 54 5.71 -9.52 -4.83
C THR A 54 6.85 -10.09 -3.99
N GLY A 55 6.71 -10.11 -2.66
CA GLY A 55 7.70 -10.66 -1.75
C GLY A 55 7.11 -11.23 -0.45
N PHE A 56 7.98 -11.49 0.53
CA PHE A 56 7.56 -11.99 1.84
C PHE A 56 6.60 -11.02 2.54
N ASN A 57 6.96 -9.75 2.61
CA ASN A 57 6.18 -8.65 3.19
C ASN A 57 6.07 -7.47 2.20
N ARG A 58 6.21 -7.70 0.89
CA ARG A 58 6.21 -6.63 -0.12
C ARG A 58 4.93 -6.63 -0.95
N LEU A 59 4.33 -5.46 -1.09
CA LEU A 59 3.11 -5.21 -1.84
C LEU A 59 3.36 -4.14 -2.92
N GLU A 60 3.16 -4.51 -4.17
CA GLU A 60 3.12 -3.57 -5.29
C GLU A 60 1.73 -2.93 -5.35
N VAL A 61 1.64 -1.62 -5.14
CA VAL A 61 0.36 -0.91 -4.99
C VAL A 61 -0.34 -0.78 -6.34
N VAL A 62 -1.55 -1.34 -6.44
CA VAL A 62 -2.46 -1.18 -7.58
C VAL A 62 -3.40 0.00 -7.37
N ARG A 63 -3.93 0.21 -6.15
CA ARG A 63 -4.69 1.40 -5.81
C ARG A 63 -4.73 1.61 -4.31
N ILE A 64 -4.95 2.84 -3.91
CA ILE A 64 -5.00 3.27 -2.52
C ILE A 64 -6.11 4.31 -2.37
N LYS A 65 -6.82 4.26 -1.26
CA LYS A 65 -7.81 5.27 -0.86
C LYS A 65 -7.73 5.51 0.63
N GLN A 66 -8.14 6.70 1.09
CA GLN A 66 -8.37 6.90 2.51
C GLN A 66 -9.62 6.13 2.95
N ASP A 67 -9.67 5.75 4.22
CA ASP A 67 -10.87 5.13 4.77
C ASP A 67 -12.04 6.12 4.70
N GLY A 68 -13.18 5.63 4.21
CA GLY A 68 -14.37 6.47 3.96
C GLY A 68 -14.43 7.10 2.57
N GLU A 69 -13.35 7.07 1.78
CA GLU A 69 -13.39 7.49 0.38
C GLU A 69 -13.85 6.34 -0.55
N ASP A 70 -14.35 6.69 -1.72
CA ASP A 70 -14.53 5.75 -2.82
C ASP A 70 -13.19 5.41 -3.47
N TRP A 71 -13.12 4.24 -4.12
CA TRP A 71 -11.92 3.89 -4.86
C TRP A 71 -11.70 4.90 -5.99
N PRO A 72 -10.48 5.44 -6.15
CA PRO A 72 -10.15 6.16 -7.36
C PRO A 72 -10.39 5.22 -8.56
N PRO A 73 -10.85 5.76 -9.71
CA PRO A 73 -11.04 4.97 -10.91
C PRO A 73 -9.75 4.19 -11.21
N SER A 74 -9.91 2.93 -11.62
CA SER A 74 -8.79 2.01 -11.87
C SER A 74 -7.80 2.66 -12.84
N GLN A 75 -6.68 3.16 -12.33
CA GLN A 75 -5.54 3.50 -13.16
C GLN A 75 -4.77 2.21 -13.38
N SER A 76 -4.51 1.85 -14.63
CA SER A 76 -3.56 0.78 -14.94
C SER A 76 -2.16 1.30 -14.63
N TRP A 77 -1.47 0.68 -13.68
CA TRP A 77 -0.13 1.08 -13.23
C TRP A 77 1.00 0.38 -13.99
N THR A 78 0.71 -0.14 -15.18
CA THR A 78 1.72 -0.65 -16.11
C THR A 78 2.22 0.49 -16.99
N ARG A 79 3.47 0.90 -16.79
CA ARG A 79 4.27 1.47 -17.86
C ARG A 79 5.67 0.89 -17.86
#